data_AF-A0AA37WU41-F1
#
_entry.id   AF-A0AA37WU41-F1
#
_cell.length_a   1.000
_cell.length_b   1.000
_cell.length_c   1.000
_cell.angle_alpha   90.00
_cell.angle_beta   90.00
_cell.angle_gamma   90.00
#
_symmetry.space_group_name_H-M   'P 1'
#
loop_
_entity.id
_entity.type
_entity.pdbx_description
1 polymer ?
#
loop_
_entity_poly.entity_id
_entity_poly.type
_entity_poly.pdbx_seq_one_letter_code
_entity_poly.pdbx_strand_id
1 'polypeptide(L)'
;MPAAEPLSDALKAMDDEEVERRAAADPDAGPIPAGFWDEAEPAPPRNKEQITLRLDANVLQHFRKSGKDYQSRINAVLKSYVQAQEKRR
;
A
#
# COMPACT_ATOMS: atom_id res chain seq x y z
N MET A 1 -8.29 -11.11 12.64
CA MET A 1 -9.30 -10.64 11.67
C MET A 1 -9.97 -11.89 11.12
N PRO A 2 -11.29 -12.05 11.26
CA PRO A 2 -12.00 -13.13 10.58
C PRO A 2 -11.86 -12.97 9.06
N ALA A 3 -12.06 -14.07 8.33
CA ALA A 3 -12.15 -14.01 6.87
C ALA A 3 -13.31 -13.08 6.45
N ALA A 4 -13.11 -12.33 5.36
CA ALA A 4 -14.18 -11.52 4.80
C ALA A 4 -15.36 -12.43 4.42
N GLU A 5 -16.58 -12.00 4.75
CA GLU A 5 -17.79 -12.73 4.38
C GLU A 5 -17.88 -12.81 2.84
N PRO A 6 -18.36 -13.93 2.30
CA PRO A 6 -18.54 -14.06 0.86
C PRO A 6 -19.54 -13.02 0.36
N LEU A 7 -19.31 -12.54 -0.87
CA LEU A 7 -20.23 -11.62 -1.54
C LEU A 7 -21.64 -12.23 -1.61
N SER A 8 -22.66 -11.40 -1.39
CA SER A 8 -24.06 -11.81 -1.48
C SER A 8 -24.42 -12.23 -2.91
N ASP A 9 -25.43 -13.09 -3.04
CA ASP A 9 -25.86 -13.57 -4.36
C ASP A 9 -26.44 -12.43 -5.22
N ALA A 10 -27.06 -11.43 -4.58
CA ALA A 10 -27.51 -10.21 -5.24
C ALA A 10 -26.34 -9.39 -5.82
N LEU A 11 -25.19 -9.36 -5.15
CA LEU A 11 -24.01 -8.65 -5.67
C LEU A 11 -23.33 -9.43 -6.80
N LYS A 12 -23.26 -10.76 -6.70
CA LYS A 12 -22.71 -11.61 -7.78
C LYS A 12 -23.53 -11.56 -9.06
N ALA A 13 -24.85 -11.36 -8.95
CA ALA A 13 -25.77 -11.29 -10.08
C ALA A 13 -25.91 -9.88 -10.67
N MET A 14 -25.23 -8.88 -10.09
CA MET A 14 -25.32 -7.49 -10.52
C MET A 14 -24.60 -7.31 -11.85
N ASP A 15 -25.27 -6.68 -12.82
CA ASP A 15 -24.69 -6.41 -14.13
C ASP A 15 -23.81 -5.15 -14.13
N ASP A 16 -22.98 -5.03 -15.17
CA ASP A 16 -22.03 -3.93 -15.30
C ASP A 16 -22.74 -2.57 -15.41
N GLU A 17 -23.93 -2.51 -16.03
CA GLU A 17 -24.69 -1.27 -16.19
C GLU A 17 -25.20 -0.73 -14.85
N GLU A 18 -25.71 -1.62 -14.00
CA GLU A 18 -26.10 -1.34 -12.62
C GLU A 18 -24.90 -0.91 -11.78
N VAL A 19 -23.73 -1.54 -11.96
CA VAL A 19 -22.48 -1.17 -11.28
C VAL A 19 -22.05 0.26 -11.65
N GLU A 20 -21.99 0.57 -12.94
CA GLU A 20 -21.63 1.90 -13.44
C GLU A 20 -22.61 2.96 -12.96
N ARG A 21 -23.92 2.67 -12.98
CA ARG A 21 -24.93 3.61 -12.49
C ARG A 21 -24.77 3.90 -10.99
N ARG A 22 -24.44 2.89 -10.18
CA ARG A 22 -24.21 3.09 -8.74
C ARG A 22 -22.93 3.87 -8.48
N ALA A 23 -21.85 3.57 -9.20
CA ALA A 23 -20.60 4.33 -9.09
C ALA A 23 -20.79 5.80 -9.48
N ALA A 24 -21.53 6.08 -10.56
CA ALA A 24 -21.83 7.44 -11.00
C ALA A 24 -22.75 8.22 -10.02
N ALA A 25 -23.60 7.51 -9.27
CA ALA A 25 -24.48 8.10 -8.27
C ALA A 25 -23.79 8.30 -6.90
N ASP A 26 -22.61 7.71 -6.68
CA ASP A 26 -21.87 7.81 -5.43
C ASP A 26 -21.07 9.13 -5.37
N PRO A 27 -21.40 10.04 -4.43
CA PRO A 27 -20.69 11.32 -4.29
C PRO A 27 -19.21 11.17 -3.88
N ASP A 28 -18.83 10.03 -3.29
CA ASP A 28 -17.46 9.76 -2.84
C ASP A 28 -16.59 9.10 -3.94
N ALA A 29 -17.20 8.52 -4.98
CA ALA A 29 -16.46 7.80 -6.03
C ALA A 29 -15.69 8.73 -6.97
N GLY A 30 -16.29 9.85 -7.37
CA GLY A 30 -15.70 10.82 -8.31
C GLY A 30 -15.43 10.25 -9.72
N PRO A 31 -15.18 11.11 -10.72
CA PRO A 31 -14.85 10.65 -12.06
C PRO A 31 -13.40 10.15 -12.15
N ILE A 32 -13.17 9.01 -12.82
CA ILE A 32 -11.82 8.54 -13.18
C ILE A 32 -11.45 9.17 -14.55
N PRO A 33 -10.40 10.00 -14.63
CA PRO A 33 -10.00 10.62 -15.90
C PRO A 33 -9.53 9.59 -16.93
N ALA A 34 -9.70 9.92 -18.21
CA ALA A 34 -9.06 9.16 -19.29
C ALA A 34 -7.54 9.14 -19.09
N GLY A 35 -6.92 7.97 -19.22
CA GLY A 35 -5.48 7.78 -19.02
C GLY A 35 -5.03 7.68 -17.56
N PHE A 36 -5.95 7.64 -16.58
CA PHE A 36 -5.60 7.47 -15.16
C PHE A 36 -4.67 6.28 -14.89
N TRP A 37 -4.81 5.20 -15.66
CA TRP A 37 -4.01 3.98 -15.51
C TRP A 37 -2.70 3.97 -16.30
N ASP A 38 -2.45 4.97 -17.17
CA ASP A 38 -1.29 4.96 -18.09
C ASP A 38 0.04 5.07 -17.34
N GLU A 39 0.05 5.77 -16.20
CA GLU A 39 1.21 5.96 -15.33
C GLU A 39 1.13 5.15 -14.03
N ALA A 40 0.09 4.31 -13.87
CA ALA A 40 -0.12 3.57 -12.65
C ALA A 40 0.95 2.47 -12.49
N GLU A 41 1.90 2.67 -11.58
CA GLU A 41 2.88 1.64 -11.24
C GLU A 41 2.22 0.52 -10.41
N PRO A 42 2.35 -0.75 -10.81
CA PRO A 42 1.92 -1.88 -9.98
C PRO A 42 2.64 -1.82 -8.64
N ALA A 43 1.90 -1.60 -7.55
CA ALA A 43 2.46 -1.73 -6.22
C ALA A 43 2.75 -3.22 -5.98
N PRO A 44 4.02 -3.64 -5.85
CA PRO A 44 4.31 -5.02 -5.51
C PRO A 44 3.65 -5.36 -4.17
N PRO A 45 3.20 -6.61 -3.97
CA PRO A 45 2.70 -7.04 -2.67
C PRO A 45 3.71 -6.68 -1.58
N ARG A 46 3.22 -6.42 -0.36
CA ARG A 46 4.07 -6.03 0.77
C ARG A 46 4.98 -7.20 1.18
N ASN A 47 6.13 -7.32 0.54
CA ASN A 47 7.17 -8.32 0.81
C ASN A 47 7.96 -8.00 2.09
N LYS A 48 7.31 -7.45 3.11
CA LYS A 48 8.00 -7.13 4.37
C LYS A 48 8.11 -8.42 5.17
N GLU A 49 9.30 -9.00 5.18
CA GLU A 49 9.59 -10.14 6.06
C GLU A 49 9.85 -9.63 7.49
N GLN A 50 9.17 -10.27 8.46
CA GLN A 50 9.41 -9.99 9.87
C GLN A 50 10.64 -10.77 10.34
N ILE A 51 11.72 -10.04 10.62
CA ILE A 51 12.98 -10.60 11.13
C ILE A 51 13.37 -9.99 12.47
N THR A 52 14.20 -10.69 13.23
CA THR A 52 14.86 -10.15 14.41
C THR A 52 16.19 -9.51 13.99
N LEU A 53 16.28 -8.18 14.02
CA LEU A 53 17.48 -7.41 13.70
C LEU A 53 18.00 -6.68 14.94
N ARG A 54 19.31 -6.74 15.18
CA ARG A 54 19.97 -5.94 16.22
C ARG A 54 20.41 -4.61 15.63
N LEU A 55 20.02 -3.51 16.27
CA LEU A 55 20.43 -2.16 15.92
C LEU A 55 21.17 -1.54 17.09
N ASP A 56 22.11 -0.64 16.79
CA ASP A 56 22.74 0.20 17.80
C ASP A 56 21.69 1.00 18.60
N ALA A 57 21.92 1.17 19.90
CA ALA A 57 20.98 1.83 20.80
C ALA A 57 20.71 3.28 20.39
N ASN A 58 21.72 4.03 19.94
CA ASN A 58 21.57 5.42 19.53
C ASN A 58 20.79 5.52 18.22
N VAL A 59 21.02 4.58 17.30
CA VAL A 59 20.25 4.50 16.04
C VAL A 59 18.78 4.22 16.34
N LEU A 60 18.48 3.22 17.17
CA LEU A 60 17.10 2.92 17.55
C LEU A 60 16.43 4.09 18.26
N GLN A 61 17.15 4.76 19.18
CA GLN A 61 16.63 5.91 19.91
C GLN A 61 16.35 7.09 18.97
N HIS A 62 17.23 7.35 17.99
CA HIS A 62 17.02 8.38 16.97
C HIS A 62 15.69 8.16 16.24
N PHE A 63 15.45 6.96 15.73
CA PHE A 63 14.21 6.67 15.01
C PHE A 63 12.99 6.68 15.94
N ARG A 64 13.09 6.19 17.17
CA ARG A 64 11.96 6.22 18.13
C ARG A 64 11.45 7.63 18.46
N LYS A 65 12.32 8.65 18.41
CA LYS A 65 11.91 10.06 18.59
C LYS A 65 10.89 10.51 17.55
N SER A 66 10.80 9.84 16.40
CA SER A 66 9.88 10.18 15.32
C SER A 66 8.46 9.60 15.45
N GLY A 67 8.18 8.85 16.53
CA GLY A 67 6.84 8.36 16.85
C GLY A 67 6.54 6.93 16.38
N LYS A 68 5.24 6.61 16.29
CA LYS A 68 4.70 5.24 16.13
C LYS A 68 5.23 4.49 14.89
N ASP A 69 5.64 5.22 13.85
CA ASP A 69 6.09 4.64 12.58
C ASP A 69 7.61 4.55 12.42
N TYR A 70 8.37 4.57 13.53
CA TYR A 70 9.83 4.53 13.49
C TYR A 70 10.39 3.32 12.72
N GLN A 71 9.74 2.15 12.78
CA GLN A 71 10.13 0.96 12.03
C GLN A 71 9.99 1.15 10.51
N SER A 72 8.91 1.81 10.07
CA SER A 72 8.71 2.13 8.65
C SER A 72 9.78 3.08 8.14
N ARG A 73 10.23 4.03 8.97
CA ARG A 73 11.33 4.95 8.63
C ARG A 73 12.68 4.25 8.54
N ILE A 74 12.98 3.34 9.46
CA ILE A 74 14.18 2.48 9.38
C ILE A 74 14.18 1.74 8.04
N ASN A 75 13.06 1.11 7.68
CA ASN A 75 12.94 0.38 6.42
C ASN A 75 13.12 1.29 5.19
N ALA A 76 12.58 2.51 5.21
CA ALA A 76 12.73 3.47 4.11
C ALA A 76 14.20 3.87 3.90
N VAL A 77 14.95 4.09 4.98
CA VAL A 77 16.39 4.41 4.90
C VAL A 77 17.18 3.23 4.33
N LEU A 78 16.93 2.01 4.82
CA LEU A 78 17.57 0.81 4.30
C LEU A 78 17.27 0.60 2.81
N LYS A 79 16.01 0.78 2.38
CA LYS A 79 15.61 0.70 0.98
C LYS A 79 16.36 1.71 0.11
N SER A 80 16.44 2.96 0.56
CA SER A 80 17.16 4.02 -0.15
C SER A 80 18.65 3.68 -0.30
N TYR A 81 19.28 3.14 0.75
CA TYR A 81 20.66 2.69 0.69
C TYR A 81 20.87 1.58 -0.35
N VAL A 82 20.02 0.54 -0.35
CA VAL A 82 20.11 -0.56 -1.32
C VAL A 82 19.97 -0.04 -2.76
N GLN A 83 18.96 0.78 -3.04
CA GLN A 83 18.75 1.36 -4.37
C GLN A 83 19.95 2.22 -4.82
N ALA A 84 20.54 2.98 -3.92
CA ALA A 84 21.73 3.78 -4.22
C ALA A 84 22.95 2.90 -4.53
N GLN A 85 23.08 1.74 -3.91
CA GLN A 85 24.16 0.77 -4.20
C GLN A 85 23.94 0.04 -5.53
N GLU A 86 22.69 -0.32 -5.85
CA GLU A 86 22.34 -0.96 -7.13
C GLU A 86 22.63 -0.03 -8.31
N LYS A 87 22.32 1.27 -8.20
CA LYS A 87 22.63 2.26 -9.25
C LYS A 87 24.12 2.50 -9.49
N ARG A 88 24.98 2.12 -8.54
CA ARG A 88 26.44 2.26 -8.65
C ARG A 88 27.12 1.04 -9.26
N ARG A 89 26.40 -0.07 -9.34
CA ARG A 89 26.83 -1.30 -10.02
C ARG A 89 26.49 -1.23 -11.49
#